data_AF-A0A511UTC3-F1
#
_entry.id   AF-A0A511UTC3-F1
#
_cell.length_a   1.000
_cell.length_b   1.000
_cell.length_c   1.000
_cell.angle_alpha   90.00
_cell.angle_beta   90.00
_cell.angle_gamma   90.00
#
_symmetry.space_group_name_H-M   'P 1'
#
loop_
_entity.id
_entity.type
_entity.pdbx_description
1 polymer ?
#
loop_
_entity_poly.entity_id
_entity_poly.type
_entity_poly.pdbx_seq_one_letter_code
_entity_poly.pdbx_strand_id
1 'polypeptide(L)'
;MYFLLFTVIYCLITQILNIDYVLALGIYLIGLCFIKGMLKEMTNGEGIKDVFNIKKTKHMYEENGFKNSLIEYLSLFLVFLNSYLIDYEPFTPFEYIYMFFLIGFVYRFIFWGMIRSFKEADFRNLEK
;
A
#
# COMPACT_ATOMS: atom_id res chain seq x y z
N MET A 1 -7.40 2.06 -9.95
CA MET A 1 -8.55 2.87 -9.47
C MET A 1 -9.20 2.21 -8.27
N TYR A 2 -9.58 0.92 -8.34
CA TYR A 2 -10.12 0.17 -7.20
C TYR A 2 -9.26 0.21 -5.93
N PHE A 3 -7.93 0.15 -6.09
CA PHE A 3 -7.01 0.22 -4.95
C PHE A 3 -7.07 1.57 -4.18
N LEU A 4 -7.18 2.68 -4.91
CA LEU A 4 -7.35 4.00 -4.32
C LEU A 4 -8.73 4.13 -3.68
N LEU A 5 -9.77 3.63 -4.33
CA LEU A 5 -11.13 3.62 -3.78
C LEU A 5 -11.22 2.82 -2.47
N PHE A 6 -10.63 1.62 -2.43
CA PHE A 6 -10.52 0.80 -1.22
C PHE A 6 -9.83 1.58 -0.09
N THR A 7 -8.76 2.29 -0.43
CA THR A 7 -8.01 3.10 0.54
C THR A 7 -8.85 4.24 1.10
N VAL A 8 -9.63 4.93 0.25
CA VAL A 8 -10.56 5.99 0.69
C VAL A 8 -11.65 5.42 1.60
N ILE A 9 -12.25 4.30 1.24
CA ILE A 9 -13.28 3.63 2.06
C ILE A 9 -12.70 3.22 3.42
N TYR A 10 -11.50 2.66 3.43
CA TYR A 10 -10.80 2.32 4.66
C TYR A 10 -10.62 3.54 5.58
N CYS A 11 -10.13 4.66 5.03
CA CYS A 11 -9.97 5.90 5.78
C CYS A 11 -11.30 6.39 6.38
N LEU A 12 -12.38 6.40 5.59
CA LEU A 12 -13.71 6.78 6.07
C LEU A 12 -14.19 5.90 7.22
N ILE A 13 -14.02 4.57 7.12
CA ILE A 13 -14.41 3.64 8.19
C ILE A 13 -13.59 3.92 9.46
N THR A 14 -12.28 4.11 9.35
CA THR A 14 -11.43 4.39 10.52
C THR A 14 -11.81 5.69 11.23
N GLN A 15 -12.21 6.73 10.48
CA GLN A 15 -12.69 7.98 11.07
C GLN A 15 -14.06 7.81 11.75
N ILE A 16 -15.00 7.12 11.11
CA ILE A 16 -16.34 6.87 11.67
C ILE A 16 -16.26 6.09 12.98
N LEU A 17 -15.35 5.12 13.03
CA LEU A 17 -15.14 4.27 14.21
C LEU A 17 -14.21 4.90 15.26
N ASN A 18 -13.64 6.08 14.98
CA ASN A 18 -12.69 6.78 15.83
C ASN A 18 -11.57 5.86 16.35
N ILE A 19 -10.97 5.09 15.43
CA ILE A 19 -9.91 4.14 15.75
C ILE A 19 -8.60 4.90 15.89
N ASP A 20 -7.86 4.64 16.97
CA ASP A 20 -6.51 5.16 17.21
C ASP A 20 -5.58 5.00 15.99
N TYR A 21 -4.76 6.01 15.69
CA TYR A 21 -3.95 6.02 14.48
C TYR A 21 -2.94 4.86 14.40
N VAL A 22 -2.35 4.43 15.52
CA VAL A 22 -1.39 3.32 15.56
C VAL A 22 -2.10 2.04 15.18
N LEU A 23 -3.30 1.85 15.74
CA LEU A 23 -4.12 0.67 15.49
C LEU A 23 -4.64 0.65 14.05
N ALA A 24 -5.12 1.79 13.54
CA ALA A 24 -5.54 1.93 12.15
C ALA A 24 -4.37 1.66 11.18
N LEU A 25 -3.23 2.32 11.36
CA LEU A 25 -2.06 2.10 10.51
C LEU A 25 -1.59 0.65 10.58
N GLY A 26 -1.56 0.05 11.77
CA GLY A 26 -1.20 -1.35 11.98
C GLY A 26 -2.13 -2.33 11.23
N ILE A 27 -3.45 -2.18 11.37
CA ILE A 27 -4.43 -3.00 10.66
C ILE A 27 -4.25 -2.87 9.15
N TYR A 28 -4.06 -1.65 8.65
CA TYR A 28 -3.89 -1.40 7.23
C TYR A 28 -2.63 -2.10 6.68
N LEU A 29 -1.48 -1.96 7.36
CA LEU A 29 -0.23 -2.60 6.96
C LEU A 29 -0.30 -4.13 7.01
N ILE A 30 -0.89 -4.70 8.06
CA ILE A 30 -1.07 -6.15 8.18
C ILE A 30 -1.99 -6.66 7.06
N GLY A 31 -3.13 -6.00 6.83
CA GLY A 31 -4.06 -6.35 5.77
C GLY A 31 -3.41 -6.32 4.39
N LEU A 32 -2.56 -5.32 4.13
CA LEU A 32 -1.81 -5.22 2.89
C LEU A 32 -0.77 -6.34 2.73
N CYS A 33 -0.03 -6.67 3.78
CA CYS A 33 0.90 -7.80 3.74
C CYS A 33 0.16 -9.11 3.42
N PHE A 34 -1.03 -9.30 3.98
CA PHE A 34 -1.87 -10.47 3.72
C PHE A 34 -2.36 -10.51 2.27
N ILE A 35 -2.96 -9.41 1.78
CA ILE A 35 -3.40 -9.27 0.38
C ILE A 35 -2.23 -9.53 -0.58
N LYS A 36 -1.05 -8.99 -0.28
CA LYS A 36 0.14 -9.19 -1.09
C LYS A 36 0.62 -10.64 -1.10
N GLY A 37 0.54 -11.32 0.04
CA GLY A 37 0.79 -12.76 0.15
C GLY A 37 -0.17 -13.58 -0.71
N MET A 38 -1.48 -13.27 -0.65
CA MET A 38 -2.49 -13.92 -1.50
C MET A 38 -2.26 -13.67 -2.99
N LEU A 39 -1.93 -12.43 -3.38
CA LEU A 39 -1.61 -12.10 -4.77
C LEU A 39 -0.39 -12.88 -5.28
N LYS A 40 0.63 -13.09 -4.43
CA LYS A 40 1.78 -13.93 -4.78
C LYS A 40 1.36 -15.36 -5.09
N GLU A 41 0.53 -15.96 -4.25
CA GLU A 41 0.01 -17.32 -4.45
C GLU A 41 -0.83 -17.42 -5.72
N MET A 42 -1.74 -16.46 -5.92
CA MET A 42 -2.61 -16.39 -7.09
C MET A 42 -1.84 -16.17 -8.41
N THR A 43 -0.73 -15.43 -8.36
CA THR A 43 0.13 -15.16 -9.53
C THR A 43 1.24 -16.19 -9.73
N ASN A 44 1.23 -17.27 -8.96
CA ASN A 44 2.25 -18.35 -8.98
C ASN A 44 3.70 -17.82 -8.94
N GLY A 45 3.93 -16.67 -8.28
CA GLY A 45 5.23 -16.02 -8.18
C GLY A 45 5.74 -15.25 -9.41
N GLU A 46 4.94 -15.11 -10.47
CA GLU A 46 5.35 -14.37 -11.68
C GLU A 46 5.28 -12.85 -11.49
N GLY A 47 4.28 -12.35 -10.75
CA GLY A 47 4.07 -10.92 -10.49
C GLY A 47 4.78 -10.40 -9.23
N ILE A 48 4.67 -11.14 -8.12
CA ILE A 48 5.29 -10.82 -6.82
C ILE A 48 6.14 -12.01 -6.40
N LYS A 49 7.47 -11.91 -6.57
CA LYS A 49 8.37 -12.98 -6.08
C LYS A 49 8.43 -13.02 -4.55
N ASP A 50 8.35 -11.86 -3.89
CA ASP A 50 8.48 -11.72 -2.44
C ASP A 50 7.48 -10.71 -1.87
N VAL A 51 6.96 -10.99 -0.66
CA VAL A 51 6.08 -10.07 0.08
C VAL A 51 6.80 -8.74 0.31
N PHE A 52 8.11 -8.78 0.56
CA PHE A 52 8.97 -7.61 0.60
C PHE A 52 9.76 -7.49 -0.70
N ASN A 53 9.64 -6.35 -1.38
CA ASN A 53 10.19 -6.19 -2.72
C ASN A 53 11.67 -5.76 -2.69
N ILE A 54 12.60 -6.71 -2.74
CA ILE A 54 14.07 -6.45 -2.58
C ILE A 54 14.79 -6.18 -3.92
N LYS A 55 14.13 -6.35 -5.08
CA LYS A 55 14.74 -6.14 -6.42
C LYS A 55 15.17 -4.70 -6.69
N LYS A 56 16.20 -4.46 -7.53
CA LYS A 56 16.70 -3.12 -7.92
C LYS A 56 15.59 -2.20 -8.47
N THR A 57 15.53 -0.96 -7.97
CA THR A 57 14.46 0.04 -8.22
C THR A 57 14.24 0.36 -9.70
N LYS A 58 15.31 0.43 -10.50
CA LYS A 58 15.25 0.79 -11.93
C LYS A 58 14.39 -0.20 -12.73
N HIS A 59 14.59 -1.49 -12.52
CA HIS A 59 13.87 -2.55 -13.22
C HIS A 59 12.37 -2.58 -12.86
N MET A 60 12.04 -2.13 -11.64
CA MET A 60 10.68 -2.15 -11.12
C MET A 60 9.82 -0.99 -11.61
N TYR A 61 10.42 0.14 -11.96
CA TYR A 61 9.71 1.25 -12.60
C TYR A 61 9.35 0.94 -14.04
N GLU A 62 10.28 0.31 -14.77
CA GLU A 62 10.07 -0.14 -16.15
C GLU A 62 8.95 -1.18 -16.23
N GLU A 63 8.88 -2.10 -15.26
CA GLU A 63 7.84 -3.13 -15.23
C GLU A 63 6.47 -2.66 -14.72
N ASN A 64 6.41 -1.82 -13.67
CA ASN A 64 5.13 -1.43 -13.05
C ASN A 64 4.47 -0.23 -13.77
N GLY A 65 5.28 0.61 -14.42
CA GLY A 65 4.86 1.85 -15.07
C GLY A 65 4.67 3.00 -14.07
N PHE A 66 5.02 4.21 -14.51
CA PHE A 66 4.98 5.43 -13.70
C PHE A 66 3.59 5.73 -13.12
N LYS A 67 2.54 5.61 -13.93
CA LYS A 67 1.15 5.91 -13.53
C LYS A 67 0.66 5.00 -12.40
N ASN A 68 0.93 3.69 -12.48
CA ASN A 68 0.50 2.76 -11.43
C ASN A 68 1.29 3.01 -10.14
N SER A 69 2.60 3.27 -10.26
CA SER A 69 3.48 3.57 -9.13
C SER A 69 3.06 4.86 -8.41
N LEU A 70 2.59 5.87 -9.15
CA LEU A 70 2.02 7.10 -8.58
C LEU A 70 0.72 6.84 -7.82
N ILE A 71 -0.19 6.03 -8.36
CA ILE A 71 -1.45 5.70 -7.68
C ILE A 71 -1.18 4.92 -6.40
N GLU A 72 -0.24 3.97 -6.42
CA GLU A 72 0.20 3.24 -5.22
C GLU A 72 0.75 4.20 -4.16
N TYR A 73 1.59 5.15 -4.56
CA TYR A 73 2.12 6.16 -3.66
C TYR A 73 1.01 7.06 -3.09
N LEU A 74 0.09 7.53 -3.93
CA LEU A 74 -0.99 8.43 -3.53
C LEU A 74 -1.96 7.75 -2.55
N SER A 75 -2.27 6.47 -2.78
CA SER A 75 -3.01 5.64 -1.83
C SER A 75 -2.32 5.59 -0.48
N LEU A 76 -1.02 5.26 -0.46
CA LEU A 76 -0.27 5.23 0.79
C LEU A 76 -0.29 6.59 1.49
N PHE A 77 -0.02 7.66 0.75
CA PHE A 77 -0.04 9.02 1.26
C PHE A 77 -1.39 9.39 1.90
N LEU A 78 -2.51 8.98 1.31
CA LEU A 78 -3.85 9.20 1.88
C LEU A 78 -4.05 8.52 3.23
N VAL A 79 -3.53 7.31 3.42
CA VAL A 79 -3.61 6.64 4.74
C VAL A 79 -2.84 7.38 5.79
N PHE A 80 -1.65 7.88 5.44
CA PHE A 80 -0.83 8.67 6.37
C PHE A 80 -1.49 10.01 6.70
N LEU A 81 -2.07 10.67 5.70
CA LEU A 81 -2.86 11.88 5.91
C LEU A 81 -4.06 11.59 6.82
N ASN A 82 -4.74 10.46 6.63
CA ASN A 82 -5.84 10.05 7.49
C ASN A 82 -5.40 9.79 8.93
N SER A 83 -4.27 9.09 9.14
CA SER A 83 -3.68 8.90 10.46
C SER A 83 -3.36 10.22 11.15
N TYR A 84 -2.86 11.22 10.41
CA TYR A 84 -2.65 12.56 10.95
C TYR A 84 -3.95 13.27 11.36
N LEU A 85 -5.04 13.07 10.60
CA LEU A 85 -6.33 13.69 10.87
C LEU A 85 -7.09 13.07 12.05
N ILE A 86 -6.79 11.82 12.41
CA ILE A 86 -7.47 11.10 13.51
C ILE A 86 -7.16 11.74 14.87
N ASP A 87 -5.89 11.93 15.20
CA ASP A 87 -5.50 12.43 16.53
C ASP A 87 -5.31 13.95 16.59
N TYR A 88 -5.22 14.63 15.43
CA TYR A 88 -5.02 16.08 15.31
C TYR A 88 -3.94 16.64 16.26
N GLU A 89 -2.98 15.81 16.65
CA GLU A 89 -1.81 16.22 17.42
C GLU A 89 -0.74 16.72 16.45
N PRO A 90 -0.19 17.92 16.67
CA PRO A 90 0.89 18.42 15.83
C PRO A 90 2.11 17.52 16.04
N PHE A 91 2.44 16.73 15.02
CA PHE A 91 3.66 15.95 15.00
C PHE A 91 4.87 16.84 15.29
N THR A 92 5.74 16.37 16.16
CA THR A 92 7.07 16.92 16.31
C THR A 92 7.87 16.75 15.00
N PRO A 93 8.89 17.58 14.75
CA PRO A 93 9.74 17.42 13.56
C PRO A 93 10.37 16.01 13.45
N PHE A 94 10.66 15.37 14.58
CA PHE A 94 11.20 14.01 14.62
C PHE A 94 10.17 12.97 14.14
N GLU A 95 8.92 13.08 14.59
CA GLU A 95 7.85 12.18 14.15
C GLU A 95 7.55 12.35 12.67
N TYR A 96 7.62 13.58 12.13
CA TYR A 96 7.51 13.82 10.69
C TYR A 96 8.61 13.11 9.89
N ILE A 97 9.87 13.21 10.34
CA ILE A 97 11.00 12.54 9.70
C ILE A 97 10.78 11.02 9.75
N TYR A 98 10.44 10.48 10.92
CA TYR A 98 10.14 9.06 11.10
C TYR A 98 9.01 8.59 10.17
N MET A 99 7.92 9.35 10.10
CA MET A 99 6.77 9.06 9.24
C MET A 99 7.17 9.05 7.76
N PHE A 100 7.99 10.01 7.32
CA PHE A 100 8.46 10.06 5.94
C PHE A 100 9.32 8.84 5.58
N PHE A 101 10.23 8.43 6.47
CA PHE A 101 11.00 7.20 6.28
C PHE A 101 10.10 5.97 6.25
N LEU A 102 9.09 5.91 7.11
CA LEU A 102 8.14 4.79 7.18
C LEU A 102 7.30 4.71 5.90
N ILE A 103 6.81 5.84 5.37
CA ILE A 103 6.16 5.92 4.06
C ILE A 103 7.10 5.39 2.97
N GLY A 104 8.34 5.86 2.92
CA GLY A 104 9.33 5.41 1.93
C GLY A 104 9.57 3.90 1.99
N PHE A 105 9.71 3.36 3.21
CA PHE A 105 9.93 1.94 3.45
C PHE A 105 8.71 1.10 3.04
N VAL A 106 7.52 1.45 3.53
CA VAL A 106 6.26 0.76 3.21
C VAL A 106 5.97 0.84 1.71
N TYR A 107 6.16 2.01 1.10
CA TYR A 107 6.00 2.19 -0.34
C TYR A 107 6.87 1.20 -1.11
N ARG A 108 8.16 1.19 -0.77
CA ARG A 108 9.17 0.43 -1.48
C ARG A 108 8.98 -1.08 -1.33
N PHE A 109 8.78 -1.54 -0.11
CA PHE A 109 8.81 -2.96 0.20
C PHE A 109 7.43 -3.62 0.11
N ILE A 110 6.35 -2.91 0.48
CA ILE A 110 5.01 -3.48 0.58
C ILE A 110 4.15 -3.05 -0.61
N PHE A 111 4.00 -1.75 -0.86
CA PHE A 111 3.06 -1.27 -1.88
C PHE A 111 3.49 -1.51 -3.32
N TRP A 112 4.80 -1.48 -3.58
CA TRP A 112 5.31 -1.49 -4.94
C TRP A 112 4.89 -2.75 -5.71
N GLY A 113 4.19 -2.55 -6.83
CA GLY A 113 3.80 -3.60 -7.75
C GLY A 113 2.49 -4.30 -7.41
N MET A 114 1.75 -3.83 -6.40
CA MET A 114 0.44 -4.39 -6.08
C MET A 114 -0.57 -4.21 -7.21
N ILE A 115 -0.65 -3.03 -7.83
CA ILE A 115 -1.62 -2.78 -8.91
C ILE A 115 -1.36 -3.68 -10.11
N ARG A 116 -0.09 -3.89 -10.48
CA ARG A 116 0.26 -4.85 -11.54
C ARG A 116 -0.21 -6.25 -11.18
N SER A 117 0.06 -6.68 -9.96
CA SER A 117 -0.26 -8.03 -9.49
C SER A 117 -1.76 -8.29 -9.44
N PHE A 118 -2.55 -7.28 -9.07
CA PHE A 118 -4.01 -7.33 -9.19
C PHE A 118 -4.46 -7.51 -10.64
N LYS A 119 -3.86 -6.79 -11.60
CA LYS A 119 -4.21 -6.97 -13.02
C LYS A 119 -3.87 -8.37 -13.51
N GLU A 120 -2.67 -8.87 -13.20
CA GLU A 120 -2.24 -10.21 -13.61
C GLU A 120 -3.07 -11.34 -12.98
N ALA A 121 -3.52 -11.15 -11.74
CA ALA A 121 -4.45 -12.07 -11.07
C ALA A 121 -5.85 -12.05 -11.72
N ASP A 122 -6.35 -10.87 -12.06
CA ASP A 122 -7.65 -10.68 -12.72
C ASP A 122 -7.68 -11.33 -14.11
N PHE A 123 -6.65 -11.10 -14.93
CA PHE A 123 -6.51 -11.76 -16.23
C PHE A 123 -6.53 -13.29 -16.13
N ARG A 124 -5.83 -13.88 -15.14
CA ARG A 124 -5.81 -15.33 -14.95
C ARG A 124 -7.13 -15.93 -14.50
N ASN A 125 -7.94 -15.18 -13.74
CA ASN A 125 -9.29 -15.63 -13.40
C ASN A 125 -10.23 -15.66 -14.62
N LEU A 126 -9.99 -14.81 -15.62
CA LEU A 126 -10.79 -14.80 -16.85
C LEU A 126 -10.44 -15.94 -17.81
N GLU A 127 -9.26 -16.57 -17.66
CA GLU A 127 -8.82 -17.69 -18.48
C GLU A 127 -9.18 -19.08 -17.91
N LYS A 128 -9.66 -19.15 -16.66
CA LYS A 128 -10.15 -20.39 -16.01
C LYS A 128 -11.66 -20.55 -16.18
#